data_AF-A0A958L7C1-F1
#
_entry.id   AF-A0A958L7C1-F1
#
_cell.length_a   1.000
_cell.length_b   1.000
_cell.length_c   1.000
_cell.angle_alpha   90.00
_cell.angle_beta   90.00
_cell.angle_gamma   90.00
#
_symmetry.space_group_name_H-M   'P 1'
#
loop_
_entity.id
_entity.type
_entity.pdbx_description
1 polymer ?
#
loop_
_entity_poly.entity_id
_entity_poly.type
_entity_poly.pdbx_seq_one_letter_code
_entity_poly.pdbx_strand_id
1 'polypeptide(L)'
;MTEMVLPTHTNSLETIFGGTIMSWIDIAAAISAQRHAQRPVVTASIDDLHFIAPVKSGWVVNLKASVNHTAKSSMEVGVRV
;
A
#
# COMPACT_ATOMS: atom_id res chain seq x y z
N MET A 1 8.07 -1.23 -3.89
CA MET A 1 7.44 -0.37 -4.91
C MET A 1 7.85 1.06 -4.59
N THR A 2 8.12 1.87 -5.60
CA THR A 2 8.61 3.24 -5.42
C THR A 2 7.83 4.13 -6.35
N GLU A 3 7.15 5.12 -5.79
CA GLU A 3 6.23 6.01 -6.51
C GLU A 3 6.60 7.46 -6.30
N MET A 4 6.51 8.27 -7.35
CA MET A 4 6.61 9.72 -7.26
C MET A 4 5.20 10.31 -7.08
N VAL A 5 5.05 11.24 -6.14
CA VAL A 5 3.79 11.96 -5.97
C VAL A 5 3.66 13.01 -7.05
N LEU A 6 2.76 12.76 -8.01
CA LEU A 6 2.44 13.65 -9.10
C LEU A 6 1.25 14.56 -8.74
N PRO A 7 1.05 15.69 -9.44
CA PRO A 7 -0.10 16.57 -9.21
C PRO A 7 -1.46 15.87 -9.29
N THR A 8 -1.59 14.85 -10.13
CA THR A 8 -2.80 14.01 -10.25
C THR A 8 -3.09 13.16 -9.01
N HIS A 9 -2.09 12.94 -8.16
CA HIS A 9 -2.22 12.19 -6.90
C HIS A 9 -2.61 13.10 -5.73
N THR A 10 -2.56 14.43 -5.90
CA THR A 10 -2.72 15.39 -4.82
C THR A 10 -4.09 16.06 -4.83
N ASN A 11 -4.55 16.43 -3.63
CA ASN A 11 -5.73 17.26 -3.42
C ASN A 11 -5.41 18.76 -3.59
N SER A 12 -6.41 19.61 -3.38
CA SER A 12 -6.28 21.08 -3.47
C SER A 12 -5.32 21.70 -2.44
N LEU A 13 -4.85 20.94 -1.46
CA LEU A 13 -3.86 21.34 -0.46
C LEU A 13 -2.45 20.85 -0.80
N GLU A 14 -2.21 20.40 -2.04
CA GLU A 14 -0.91 19.89 -2.54
C GLU A 14 -0.36 18.69 -1.75
N THR A 15 -1.25 17.96 -1.09
CA THR A 15 -0.94 16.71 -0.38
C THR A 15 -1.63 15.54 -1.05
N ILE A 16 -1.02 14.36 -0.98
CA ILE A 16 -1.58 13.16 -1.60
C ILE A 16 -2.97 12.85 -1.06
N PHE A 17 -3.87 12.38 -1.93
CA PHE A 17 -5.13 11.79 -1.47
C PHE A 17 -4.84 10.52 -0.68
N GLY A 18 -5.50 10.36 0.47
CA GLY A 18 -5.38 9.13 1.28
C GLY A 18 -5.72 7.89 0.46
N GLY A 19 -6.73 7.97 -0.42
CA GLY A 19 -7.11 6.89 -1.34
C GLY A 19 -5.98 6.46 -2.28
N THR A 20 -5.11 7.38 -2.72
CA THR A 20 -3.96 7.04 -3.57
C THR A 20 -2.92 6.22 -2.82
N ILE A 21 -2.56 6.64 -1.60
CA ILE A 21 -1.66 5.84 -0.74
C ILE A 21 -2.28 4.46 -0.45
N MET A 22 -3.56 4.40 -0.10
CA MET A 22 -4.25 3.13 0.19
C MET A 22 -4.22 2.18 -1.02
N SER A 23 -4.44 2.70 -2.23
CA SER A 23 -4.33 1.93 -3.47
C SER A 23 -2.91 1.37 -3.67
N TRP A 24 -1.87 2.16 -3.44
CA TRP A 24 -0.49 1.69 -3.55
C TRP A 24 -0.13 0.64 -2.49
N ILE A 25 -0.62 0.80 -1.26
CA ILE A 25 -0.46 -0.20 -0.19
C ILE A 25 -1.09 -1.52 -0.61
N ASP A 26 -2.33 -1.50 -1.10
CA ASP A 26 -3.06 -2.69 -1.54
C ASP A 26 -2.32 -3.41 -2.70
N ILE A 27 -1.88 -2.66 -3.71
CA ILE A 27 -1.10 -3.21 -4.84
C ILE A 27 0.21 -3.85 -4.33
N ALA A 28 0.95 -3.17 -3.47
CA ALA A 28 2.21 -3.68 -2.95
C ALA A 28 2.00 -4.95 -2.09
N ALA A 29 0.94 -4.97 -1.28
CA ALA A 29 0.58 -6.12 -0.45
C ALA A 29 0.16 -7.31 -1.31
N ALA A 30 -0.72 -7.09 -2.29
CA ALA A 30 -1.21 -8.12 -3.21
C ALA A 30 -0.08 -8.76 -4.02
N ILE A 31 0.90 -7.98 -4.50
CA ILE A 31 2.08 -8.51 -5.18
C ILE A 31 2.89 -9.42 -4.24
N SER A 32 3.07 -9.02 -2.98
CA SER A 32 3.80 -9.83 -1.99
C SER A 32 3.07 -11.13 -1.68
N ALA A 33 1.76 -11.07 -1.43
CA ALA A 33 0.89 -12.22 -1.19
C ALA A 33 0.85 -13.18 -2.39
N GLN A 34 0.68 -12.65 -3.62
CA GLN A 34 0.61 -13.45 -4.84
C GLN A 34 1.93 -14.20 -5.08
N ARG A 35 3.08 -13.55 -4.85
CA ARG A 35 4.39 -14.20 -4.93
C ARG A 35 4.54 -15.30 -3.89
N HIS A 36 4.07 -15.09 -2.67
CA HIS A 36 4.13 -16.12 -1.63
C HIS A 36 3.22 -17.32 -1.96
N ALA A 37 1.99 -17.06 -2.40
CA ALA A 37 0.98 -18.11 -2.60
C ALA A 37 1.04 -18.81 -3.96
N GLN A 38 1.78 -18.24 -4.92
CA GLN A 38 1.90 -18.71 -6.32
C GLN A 38 0.53 -18.94 -7.00
N ARG A 39 -0.44 -18.09 -6.65
CA ARG A 39 -1.84 -18.18 -7.11
C ARG A 39 -2.52 -16.80 -7.04
N PRO A 40 -3.65 -16.59 -7.73
CA PRO A 40 -4.46 -15.39 -7.53
C PRO A 40 -4.89 -15.22 -6.06
N VAL A 41 -4.83 -13.99 -5.57
CA VAL A 41 -5.23 -13.59 -4.22
C VAL A 41 -6.20 -12.43 -4.30
N VAL A 42 -6.96 -12.21 -3.23
CA VAL A 42 -7.87 -11.07 -3.09
C VAL A 42 -7.65 -10.43 -1.72
N THR A 43 -7.85 -9.12 -1.65
CA THR A 43 -7.79 -8.38 -0.38
C THR A 43 -9.07 -8.63 0.40
N ALA A 44 -8.97 -9.39 1.49
CA ALA A 44 -10.12 -9.77 2.31
C ALA A 44 -10.52 -8.65 3.29
N SER A 45 -9.52 -8.01 3.91
CA SER A 45 -9.67 -6.89 4.82
C SER A 45 -8.39 -6.07 4.83
N ILE A 46 -8.50 -4.82 5.28
CA ILE A 46 -7.37 -3.96 5.66
C ILE A 46 -7.65 -3.56 7.11
N ASP A 47 -6.63 -3.65 7.96
CA ASP A 47 -6.71 -3.20 9.35
C ASP A 47 -6.74 -1.66 9.44
N ASP A 48 -6.60 -1.12 10.64
CA ASP A 48 -6.56 0.34 10.83
C ASP A 48 -5.35 0.97 10.14
N LEU A 49 -5.62 2.07 9.42
CA LEU A 49 -4.60 2.86 8.73
C LEU A 49 -4.59 4.29 9.26
N HIS A 50 -3.42 4.72 9.72
CA HIS A 50 -3.23 6.03 10.33
C HIS A 50 -2.29 6.89 9.48
N PHE A 51 -2.78 8.02 8.97
CA PHE A 51 -1.96 9.00 8.27
C PHE A 51 -1.24 9.90 9.28
N ILE A 52 0.01 9.56 9.61
CA ILE A 52 0.79 10.26 10.64
C ILE A 52 1.40 11.59 10.18
N ALA A 53 1.61 11.78 8.89
CA ALA A 53 2.21 12.97 8.31
C ALA A 53 1.73 13.20 6.86
N PRO A 54 1.64 14.46 6.42
CA PRO A 54 1.28 14.77 5.03
C PRO A 54 2.43 14.39 4.08
N VAL A 55 2.07 13.87 2.90
CA VAL A 55 3.01 13.62 1.79
C VAL A 55 2.72 14.62 0.68
N LYS A 56 3.71 15.41 0.29
CA LYS A 56 3.55 16.52 -0.66
C LYS A 56 3.84 16.10 -2.10
N SER A 57 3.33 16.87 -3.06
CA SER A 57 3.71 16.76 -4.47
C SER A 57 5.24 16.79 -4.65
N GLY A 58 5.76 15.97 -5.56
CA GLY A 58 7.19 15.82 -5.83
C GLY A 58 7.97 14.93 -4.86
N TRP A 59 7.35 14.47 -3.76
CA TRP A 59 7.99 13.50 -2.87
C TRP A 59 8.04 12.11 -3.48
N VAL A 60 8.98 11.29 -3.01
CA VAL A 60 9.10 9.88 -3.38
C VAL A 60 8.63 9.01 -2.22
N VAL A 61 7.66 8.14 -2.48
CA VAL A 61 7.10 7.20 -1.51
C VAL A 61 7.69 5.81 -1.78
N ASN A 62 8.22 5.16 -0.75
CA ASN A 62 8.81 3.83 -0.86
C ASN A 62 7.99 2.82 -0.05
N LEU A 63 7.28 1.93 -0.74
CA LEU A 63 6.48 0.89 -0.12
C LEU A 63 7.26 -0.43 -0.08
N LYS A 64 7.39 -1.00 1.12
CA LYS A 64 7.98 -2.32 1.36
C LYS A 64 6.94 -3.25 1.96
N ALA A 65 6.55 -4.27 1.20
CA ALA A 65 5.55 -5.24 1.61
C ALA A 65 6.19 -6.61 1.88
N SER A 66 5.77 -7.27 2.96
CA SER A 66 6.18 -8.63 3.31
C SER A 66 5.01 -9.40 3.89
N VAL A 67 4.89 -10.69 3.54
CA VAL A 67 4.00 -11.60 4.27
C VAL A 67 4.57 -11.79 5.67
N ASN A 68 3.75 -11.49 6.68
CA ASN A 68 4.13 -11.57 8.09
C ASN A 68 3.59 -12.84 8.75
N HIS A 69 2.40 -13.29 8.32
CA HIS A 69 1.74 -14.47 8.86
C HIS A 69 0.96 -15.21 7.78
N THR A 70 0.84 -16.53 7.93
CA THR A 70 0.05 -17.39 7.04
C THR A 70 -0.83 -18.31 7.86
N ALA A 71 -2.10 -18.43 7.44
CA ALA A 71 -3.06 -19.38 7.98
C ALA A 71 -3.45 -20.39 6.90
N LYS A 72 -4.62 -21.03 7.04
CA LYS A 72 -5.07 -22.09 6.11
C LYS A 72 -5.24 -21.58 4.67
N SER A 73 -5.91 -20.44 4.49
CA SER A 73 -6.18 -19.85 3.17
C SER A 73 -6.09 -18.32 3.17
N SER A 74 -5.57 -17.74 4.24
CA SER A 74 -5.37 -16.29 4.40
C SER A 74 -3.92 -16.00 4.78
N MET A 75 -3.50 -14.76 4.53
CA MET A 75 -2.17 -14.26 4.86
C MET A 75 -2.31 -12.85 5.40
N GLU A 76 -1.46 -12.49 6.36
CA GLU A 76 -1.29 -11.12 6.82
C GLU A 76 -0.06 -10.54 6.13
N VAL A 77 -0.20 -9.34 5.54
CA VAL A 77 0.87 -8.67 4.80
C VAL A 77 1.08 -7.28 5.39
N GLY A 78 2.27 -7.06 5.96
CA GLY A 78 2.65 -5.74 6.44
C GLY A 78 3.23 -4.90 5.30
N VAL A 79 2.80 -3.64 5.21
CA VAL A 79 3.37 -2.66 4.29
C VAL A 79 3.95 -1.48 5.07
N ARG A 80 5.25 -1.25 4.91
CA ARG A 80 5.91 -0.06 5.44
C ARG A 80 5.98 1.01 4.36
N VAL A 81 5.46 2.19 4.67
CA VAL A 81 5.44 3.40 3.84
C VAL A 81 6.40 4.43 4.39
#